data_AF-A0A7H8IYZ8-F1
#
_entry.id   AF-A0A7H8IYZ8-F1
#
_cell.length_a   1.000
_cell.length_b   1.000
_cell.length_c   1.000
_cell.angle_alpha   90.00
_cell.angle_beta   90.00
_cell.angle_gamma   90.00
#
_symmetry.space_group_name_H-M   'P 1'
#
loop_
_entity.id
_entity.type
_entity.pdbx_description
1 polymer ?
#
loop_
_entity_poly.entity_id
_entity_poly.type
_entity_poly.pdbx_seq_one_letter_code
_entity_poly.pdbx_strand_id
1 'polypeptide(L)'
;MSISTTPGTVWGTWINLEGGIHSEPAPVLFADDRVQVFIRGGSNALWSRVEGRDGSWLGWFKYIGVSIDGIPAPIRGKDGKIRVFYRTPGNNLEVITQTSLNGGYSGPQVLVNDIGDDPAAVLNADGRIQVFFPGTDDALWSIRNQDLLYETYTAPVSLGGSIRSTPSPVLDGGGRIVVAVKSVGDTLYTVQQTAENSATWEPFTLASNNVTSRPSVCLDAAGRVQIFFRGSDAAVWRVGQSVNYDSFNAPVQLGGQIVWRPTCGLGQDGRINVFIKATDNALWVAVQSTENDPTYTGFQSLGGSIGSAGLGVPILNEENLLYVFLQGSGTARDLWLQRQTFV
;
A
#
# COMPACT_ATOMS: atom_id res chain seq x y z
N MET A 1 -26.23 1.32 14.82
CA MET A 1 -25.13 0.83 15.68
C MET A 1 -23.86 1.48 15.18
N SER A 2 -23.03 2.00 16.08
CA SER A 2 -21.69 2.47 15.72
C SER A 2 -20.94 1.30 15.07
N ILE A 3 -20.32 1.56 13.92
CA ILE A 3 -19.46 0.60 13.26
C ILE A 3 -18.18 0.57 14.09
N SER A 4 -18.09 -0.38 15.02
CA SER A 4 -16.95 -0.53 15.92
C SER A 4 -16.08 -1.63 15.36
N THR A 5 -14.97 -1.26 14.73
CA THR A 5 -14.05 -2.24 14.19
C THR A 5 -13.02 -2.72 15.21
N THR A 6 -12.73 -1.93 16.25
CA THR A 6 -11.82 -2.29 17.35
C THR A 6 -12.46 -1.87 18.70
N PRO A 7 -12.49 -2.74 19.75
CA PRO A 7 -13.04 -2.37 21.05
C PRO A 7 -12.44 -1.07 21.59
N GLY A 8 -13.29 -0.17 22.08
CA GLY A 8 -12.86 1.15 22.58
C GLY A 8 -12.64 2.22 21.50
N THR A 9 -12.90 1.91 20.23
CA THR A 9 -12.83 2.88 19.12
C THR A 9 -14.11 2.92 18.29
N VAL A 10 -14.33 4.06 17.63
CA VAL A 10 -15.38 4.25 16.63
C VAL A 10 -14.81 4.96 15.41
N TRP A 11 -15.45 4.79 14.25
CA TRP A 11 -15.19 5.64 13.09
C TRP A 11 -15.71 7.05 13.32
N GLY A 12 -14.85 8.03 13.14
CA GLY A 12 -15.15 9.44 13.32
C GLY A 12 -15.92 10.06 12.16
N THR A 13 -16.02 11.38 12.20
CA THR A 13 -16.58 12.17 11.11
C THR A 13 -15.59 12.27 9.95
N TRP A 14 -16.11 12.28 8.73
CA TRP A 14 -15.33 12.51 7.51
C TRP A 14 -14.61 13.87 7.55
N ILE A 15 -13.31 13.87 7.22
CA ILE A 15 -12.48 15.07 7.15
C ILE A 15 -12.13 15.34 5.69
N ASN A 16 -12.52 16.51 5.18
CA ASN A 16 -12.09 16.98 3.86
C ASN A 16 -10.69 17.60 3.97
N LEU A 17 -9.72 17.01 3.28
CA LEU A 17 -8.34 17.51 3.19
C LEU A 17 -8.09 18.27 1.88
N GLU A 18 -9.17 18.62 1.16
CA GLU A 18 -9.18 19.43 -0.04
C GLU A 18 -8.24 18.87 -1.12
N GLY A 19 -7.86 19.71 -2.09
CA GLY A 19 -6.91 19.38 -3.14
C GLY A 19 -7.58 18.89 -4.41
N GLY A 20 -6.78 18.29 -5.28
CA GLY A 20 -7.25 17.74 -6.56
C GLY A 20 -6.39 16.54 -6.92
N ILE A 21 -6.73 15.39 -6.36
CA ILE A 21 -5.91 14.19 -6.43
C ILE A 21 -6.29 13.34 -7.64
N HIS A 22 -5.33 12.63 -8.23
CA HIS A 22 -5.46 11.87 -9.48
C HIS A 22 -4.78 10.48 -9.41
N SER A 23 -4.39 10.05 -8.22
CA SER A 23 -3.89 8.72 -7.89
C SER A 23 -4.49 8.27 -6.57
N GLU A 24 -4.32 6.99 -6.22
CA GLU A 24 -4.54 6.56 -4.85
C GLU A 24 -3.63 7.38 -3.91
N PRO A 25 -4.12 7.79 -2.72
CA PRO A 25 -3.29 8.40 -1.70
C PRO A 25 -2.30 7.40 -1.10
N ALA A 26 -1.07 7.85 -0.87
CA ALA A 26 -0.02 7.04 -0.31
C ALA A 26 0.48 7.65 1.02
N PRO A 27 -0.05 7.20 2.17
CA PRO A 27 0.39 7.66 3.47
C PRO A 27 1.70 7.00 3.91
N VAL A 28 2.47 7.72 4.73
CA VAL A 28 3.69 7.25 5.41
C VAL A 28 3.85 8.00 6.73
N LEU A 29 4.58 7.43 7.69
CA LEU A 29 4.91 8.09 8.95
C LEU A 29 6.22 8.88 8.83
N PHE A 30 6.21 10.09 9.37
CA PHE A 30 7.42 10.84 9.65
C PHE A 30 8.28 10.19 10.74
N ALA A 31 9.47 10.75 10.96
CA ALA A 31 10.35 10.34 12.03
C ALA A 31 9.74 10.53 13.43
N ASP A 32 8.82 11.50 13.54
CA ASP A 32 8.07 11.85 14.74
C ASP A 32 6.63 11.32 14.72
N ASP A 33 6.38 10.25 13.95
CA ASP A 33 5.13 9.48 13.90
C ASP A 33 3.87 10.23 13.43
N ARG A 34 4.02 11.46 12.95
CA ARG A 34 2.96 12.18 12.24
C ARG A 34 2.73 11.59 10.86
N VAL A 35 1.47 11.58 10.41
CA VAL A 35 1.11 11.07 9.09
C VAL A 35 1.41 12.12 8.01
N GLN A 36 2.11 11.70 6.97
CA GLN A 36 2.25 12.43 5.71
C GLN A 36 1.61 11.63 4.59
N VAL A 37 0.79 12.28 3.77
CA VAL A 37 0.13 11.65 2.62
C VAL A 37 0.63 12.26 1.32
N PHE A 38 1.10 11.40 0.41
CA PHE A 38 1.54 11.75 -0.93
C PHE A 38 0.46 11.45 -1.96
N ILE A 39 0.31 12.33 -2.94
CA ILE A 39 -0.66 12.19 -4.02
C ILE A 39 -0.07 12.67 -5.35
N ARG A 40 -0.60 12.13 -6.46
CA ARG A 40 -0.51 12.78 -7.76
C ARG A 40 -1.60 13.83 -7.88
N GLY A 41 -1.20 15.09 -8.05
CA GLY A 41 -2.11 16.20 -8.31
C GLY A 41 -2.31 16.47 -9.80
N GLY A 42 -2.96 17.59 -10.11
CA GLY A 42 -3.09 18.08 -11.48
C GLY A 42 -1.74 18.27 -12.18
N SER A 43 -1.73 18.10 -13.50
CA SER A 43 -0.51 18.17 -14.34
C SER A 43 0.60 17.22 -13.90
N ASN A 44 0.25 16.05 -13.36
CA ASN A 44 1.19 15.02 -12.90
C ASN A 44 2.15 15.49 -11.78
N ALA A 45 1.85 16.58 -11.09
CA ALA A 45 2.72 17.04 -10.00
C ALA A 45 2.60 16.14 -8.76
N LEU A 46 3.71 15.85 -8.10
CA LEU A 46 3.69 15.26 -6.77
C LEU A 46 3.36 16.34 -5.73
N TRP A 47 2.43 16.01 -4.84
CA TRP A 47 2.10 16.82 -3.67
C TRP A 47 2.09 15.98 -2.41
N SER A 48 2.29 16.63 -1.27
CA SER A 48 2.00 16.01 0.02
C SER A 48 1.28 16.97 0.97
N ARG A 49 0.61 16.37 1.96
CA ARG A 49 0.02 17.06 3.09
C ARG A 49 0.40 16.31 4.37
N VAL A 50 0.56 17.04 5.47
CA VAL A 50 1.09 16.51 6.73
C VAL A 50 0.16 16.86 7.88
N GLU A 51 -0.06 15.90 8.76
CA GLU A 51 -0.73 16.11 10.04
C GLU A 51 0.14 16.93 11.01
N GLY A 52 -0.44 17.97 11.60
CA GLY A 52 0.14 18.79 12.64
C GLY A 52 0.04 18.10 14.00
N ARG A 53 0.87 18.54 14.96
CA ARG A 53 0.89 18.00 16.34
C ARG A 53 -0.39 18.30 17.13
N ASP A 54 -1.19 19.24 16.65
CA ASP A 54 -2.48 19.63 17.20
C ASP A 54 -3.65 18.89 16.52
N GLY A 55 -3.36 17.91 15.66
CA GLY A 55 -4.36 17.18 14.86
C GLY A 55 -4.91 17.97 13.67
N SER A 56 -4.42 19.21 13.43
CA SER A 56 -4.73 19.96 12.23
C SER A 56 -3.96 19.44 11.02
N TRP A 57 -4.29 19.88 9.81
CA TRP A 57 -3.55 19.50 8.60
C TRP A 57 -2.85 20.71 7.98
N LEU A 58 -1.52 20.62 7.88
CA LEU A 58 -0.69 21.66 7.26
C LEU A 58 -1.05 21.87 5.79
N GLY A 59 -0.61 23.00 5.21
CA GLY A 59 -0.87 23.30 3.80
C GLY A 59 -0.26 22.27 2.83
N TRP A 60 -0.85 22.18 1.64
CA TRP A 60 -0.33 21.34 0.55
C TRP A 60 1.07 21.80 0.12
N PHE A 61 2.00 20.86 0.04
CA PHE A 61 3.37 21.08 -0.43
C PHE A 61 3.58 20.47 -1.81
N LYS A 62 4.00 21.30 -2.80
CA LYS A 62 4.33 20.85 -4.15
C LYS A 62 5.82 20.53 -4.26
N TYR A 63 6.15 19.37 -4.82
CA TYR A 63 7.53 19.01 -5.13
C TYR A 63 7.93 19.55 -6.50
N ILE A 64 8.67 20.67 -6.51
CA ILE A 64 9.08 21.34 -7.75
C ILE A 64 10.04 20.46 -8.54
N GLY A 65 9.82 20.36 -9.85
CA GLY A 65 10.61 19.52 -10.75
C GLY A 65 10.23 18.03 -10.73
N VAL A 66 9.25 17.62 -9.93
CA VAL A 66 8.78 16.24 -9.84
C VAL A 66 7.49 16.06 -10.65
N SER A 67 7.53 15.14 -11.61
CA SER A 67 6.39 14.74 -12.45
C SER A 67 6.19 13.23 -12.37
N ILE A 68 5.01 12.80 -11.93
CA ILE A 68 4.69 11.42 -11.64
C ILE A 68 3.50 10.94 -12.49
N ASP A 69 3.58 9.72 -12.98
CA ASP A 69 2.46 9.03 -13.64
C ASP A 69 2.15 7.75 -12.89
N GLY A 70 1.10 7.78 -12.07
CA GLY A 70 0.71 6.67 -11.21
C GLY A 70 0.75 7.01 -9.73
N ILE A 71 0.97 6.00 -8.90
CA ILE A 71 0.90 6.06 -7.44
C ILE A 71 2.31 6.21 -6.86
N PRO A 72 2.56 7.22 -6.02
CA PRO A 72 3.83 7.31 -5.31
C PRO A 72 3.94 6.21 -4.26
N ALA A 73 5.13 5.67 -4.06
CA ALA A 73 5.47 4.67 -3.06
C ALA A 73 6.42 5.26 -2.01
N PRO A 74 5.90 6.00 -1.01
CA PRO A 74 6.70 6.52 0.09
C PRO A 74 7.07 5.41 1.09
N ILE A 75 8.29 5.45 1.62
CA ILE A 75 8.76 4.54 2.67
C ILE A 75 9.75 5.26 3.58
N ARG A 76 9.64 5.02 4.89
CA ARG A 76 10.58 5.51 5.92
C ARG A 76 11.70 4.48 6.10
N GLY A 77 12.95 4.88 5.90
CA GLY A 77 14.13 4.05 6.19
C GLY A 77 14.42 3.94 7.69
N LYS A 78 15.36 3.06 8.08
CA LYS A 78 15.83 2.98 9.48
C LYS A 78 16.57 4.24 9.93
N ASP A 79 17.03 5.06 8.98
CA ASP A 79 17.58 6.39 9.23
C ASP A 79 16.52 7.45 9.56
N GLY A 80 15.23 7.08 9.57
CA GLY A 80 14.11 7.97 9.86
C GLY A 80 13.70 8.87 8.70
N LYS A 81 14.40 8.82 7.56
CA LYS A 81 14.12 9.64 6.39
C LYS A 81 13.14 8.94 5.44
N ILE A 82 12.23 9.71 4.89
CA ILE A 82 11.31 9.24 3.85
C ILE A 82 11.99 9.30 2.49
N ARG A 83 11.83 8.23 1.72
CA ARG A 83 12.08 8.15 0.28
C ARG A 83 10.76 7.96 -0.43
N VAL A 84 10.54 8.66 -1.53
CA VAL A 84 9.32 8.54 -2.35
C VAL A 84 9.71 8.05 -3.72
N PHE A 85 9.42 6.78 -3.99
CA PHE A 85 9.64 6.18 -5.30
C PHE A 85 8.40 6.42 -6.17
N TYR A 86 8.61 6.70 -7.45
CA TYR A 86 7.49 6.92 -8.36
C TYR A 86 7.89 6.61 -9.81
N ARG A 87 6.88 6.29 -10.62
CA ARG A 87 7.01 6.23 -12.08
C ARG A 87 6.80 7.61 -12.66
N THR A 88 7.62 8.02 -13.62
CA THR A 88 7.41 9.27 -14.38
C THR A 88 6.56 9.05 -15.62
N PRO A 89 6.00 10.11 -16.26
CA PRO A 89 5.35 9.98 -17.57
C PRO A 89 6.27 9.44 -18.68
N GLY A 90 7.59 9.52 -18.49
CA GLY A 90 8.60 8.90 -19.37
C GLY A 90 8.97 7.47 -18.98
N ASN A 91 8.20 6.84 -18.08
CA ASN A 91 8.43 5.48 -17.56
C ASN A 91 9.75 5.29 -16.82
N ASN A 92 10.33 6.33 -16.23
CA ASN A 92 11.47 6.17 -15.33
C ASN A 92 11.00 5.85 -13.91
N LEU A 93 11.72 4.97 -13.22
CA LEU A 93 11.69 4.88 -11.77
C LEU A 93 12.60 5.97 -11.20
N GLU A 94 12.00 6.93 -10.51
CA GLU A 94 12.71 7.99 -9.81
C GLU A 94 12.45 7.96 -8.31
N VAL A 95 13.34 8.61 -7.57
CA VAL A 95 13.21 8.81 -6.13
C VAL A 95 13.51 10.26 -5.74
N ILE A 96 12.74 10.79 -4.79
CA ILE A 96 13.15 11.94 -3.97
C ILE A 96 13.35 11.48 -2.52
N THR A 97 14.33 12.06 -1.84
CA THR A 97 14.72 11.65 -0.49
C THR A 97 14.72 12.84 0.46
N GLN A 98 14.20 12.67 1.67
CA GLN A 98 14.32 13.70 2.70
C GLN A 98 15.79 14.01 3.00
N THR A 99 16.15 15.30 2.98
CA THR A 99 17.53 15.74 3.29
C THR A 99 17.78 15.80 4.78
N SER A 100 16.73 16.02 5.58
CA SER A 100 16.72 16.05 7.04
C SER A 100 15.42 15.42 7.56
N LEU A 101 15.43 14.96 8.82
CA LEU A 101 14.24 14.38 9.45
C LEU A 101 13.10 15.40 9.43
N ASN A 102 11.94 14.98 8.93
CA ASN A 102 10.71 15.78 8.88
C ASN A 102 10.86 17.09 8.09
N GLY A 103 11.88 17.18 7.23
CA GLY A 103 12.25 18.39 6.50
C GLY A 103 12.07 18.29 4.99
N GLY A 104 12.85 19.09 4.28
CA GLY A 104 12.83 19.17 2.81
C GLY A 104 13.33 17.90 2.12
N TYR A 105 13.21 17.89 0.79
CA TYR A 105 13.55 16.75 -0.07
C TYR A 105 14.61 17.14 -1.08
N SER A 106 15.38 16.15 -1.53
CA SER A 106 16.33 16.26 -2.63
C SER A 106 15.61 16.57 -3.95
N GLY A 107 16.39 16.93 -4.96
CA GLY A 107 15.93 16.83 -6.35
C GLY A 107 15.65 15.38 -6.76
N PRO A 108 14.93 15.17 -7.88
CA PRO A 108 14.65 13.85 -8.42
C PRO A 108 15.94 13.14 -8.84
N GLN A 109 16.03 11.85 -8.53
CA GLN A 109 17.10 10.96 -8.95
C GLN A 109 16.51 9.78 -9.73
N VAL A 110 16.99 9.58 -10.96
CA VAL A 110 16.64 8.40 -11.77
C VAL A 110 17.37 7.17 -11.24
N LEU A 111 16.63 6.09 -10.99
CA LEU A 111 17.17 4.80 -10.57
C LEU A 111 17.15 3.78 -11.70
N VAL A 112 16.05 3.74 -12.46
CA VAL A 112 15.84 2.79 -13.57
C VAL A 112 15.07 3.51 -14.66
N ASN A 113 15.43 3.29 -15.93
CA ASN A 113 14.66 3.78 -17.07
C ASN A 113 13.71 2.67 -17.56
N ASP A 114 12.61 3.07 -18.19
CA ASP A 114 11.69 2.16 -18.90
C ASP A 114 11.07 1.04 -18.04
N ILE A 115 10.47 1.40 -16.89
CA ILE A 115 9.64 0.49 -16.09
C ILE A 115 8.22 0.38 -16.67
N GLY A 116 7.59 -0.78 -16.49
CA GLY A 116 6.28 -1.10 -17.07
C GLY A 116 5.07 -0.60 -16.26
N ASP A 117 5.20 -0.38 -14.96
CA ASP A 117 4.13 0.12 -14.07
C ASP A 117 4.73 0.71 -12.78
N ASP A 118 3.87 1.18 -11.88
CA ASP A 118 4.22 1.81 -10.62
C ASP A 118 5.11 0.91 -9.73
N PRO A 119 6.13 1.48 -9.08
CA PRO A 119 6.98 0.76 -8.14
C PRO A 119 6.27 0.52 -6.80
N ALA A 120 6.74 -0.48 -6.05
CA ALA A 120 6.41 -0.67 -4.64
C ALA A 120 7.67 -0.95 -3.82
N ALA A 121 7.79 -0.34 -2.65
CA ALA A 121 8.97 -0.45 -1.80
C ALA A 121 8.65 -1.15 -0.48
N VAL A 122 9.63 -1.91 0.04
CA VAL A 122 9.56 -2.61 1.34
C VAL A 122 10.93 -2.57 2.01
N LEU A 123 10.96 -2.69 3.33
CA LEU A 123 12.20 -2.92 4.08
C LEU A 123 12.49 -4.43 4.17
N ASN A 124 13.74 -4.80 3.92
CA ASN A 124 14.28 -6.08 4.37
C ASN A 124 14.39 -6.08 5.91
N ALA A 125 14.55 -7.25 6.54
CA ALA A 125 14.73 -7.37 7.99
C ALA A 125 15.96 -6.59 8.49
N ASP A 126 17.04 -6.56 7.69
CA ASP A 126 18.22 -5.75 7.96
C ASP A 126 17.97 -4.23 7.87
N GLY A 127 16.88 -3.79 7.24
CA GLY A 127 16.48 -2.40 7.09
C GLY A 127 16.85 -1.76 5.74
N ARG A 128 17.43 -2.50 4.80
CA ARG A 128 17.64 -2.01 3.44
C ARG A 128 16.31 -1.96 2.69
N ILE A 129 16.10 -0.89 1.92
CA ILE A 129 14.92 -0.79 1.07
C ILE A 129 15.13 -1.66 -0.17
N GLN A 130 14.10 -2.40 -0.53
CA GLN A 130 13.99 -3.09 -1.80
C GLN A 130 12.77 -2.58 -2.54
N VAL A 131 12.96 -2.23 -3.80
CA VAL A 131 11.93 -1.68 -4.68
C VAL A 131 11.66 -2.68 -5.77
N PHE A 132 10.38 -3.03 -5.93
CA PHE A 132 9.88 -3.94 -6.96
C PHE A 132 9.09 -3.15 -7.99
N PHE A 133 9.22 -3.52 -9.26
CA PHE A 133 8.51 -2.88 -10.36
C PHE A 133 8.33 -3.87 -11.52
N PRO A 134 7.23 -3.79 -12.29
CA PRO A 134 7.11 -4.52 -13.55
C PRO A 134 8.08 -3.95 -14.58
N GLY A 135 8.72 -4.81 -15.36
CA GLY A 135 9.52 -4.42 -16.53
C GLY A 135 8.66 -4.26 -17.78
N THR A 136 9.26 -3.70 -18.84
CA THR A 136 8.63 -3.64 -20.18
C THR A 136 8.55 -5.00 -20.87
N ASP A 137 9.27 -5.99 -20.35
CA ASP A 137 9.28 -7.40 -20.73
C ASP A 137 8.26 -8.25 -19.96
N ASP A 138 7.40 -7.62 -19.17
CA ASP A 138 6.43 -8.25 -18.28
C ASP A 138 7.07 -9.09 -17.17
N ALA A 139 8.37 -8.97 -16.89
CA ALA A 139 8.95 -9.61 -15.71
C ALA A 139 8.78 -8.72 -14.46
N LEU A 140 8.78 -9.33 -13.28
CA LEU A 140 8.98 -8.61 -12.03
C LEU A 140 10.48 -8.31 -11.88
N TRP A 141 10.83 -7.06 -11.67
CA TRP A 141 12.21 -6.63 -11.43
C TRP A 141 12.35 -6.03 -10.03
N SER A 142 13.58 -6.04 -9.51
CA SER A 142 13.87 -5.33 -8.27
C SER A 142 15.24 -4.64 -8.27
N ILE A 143 15.33 -3.57 -7.49
CA ILE A 143 16.58 -2.95 -7.04
C ILE A 143 16.59 -2.91 -5.52
N ARG A 144 17.76 -2.94 -4.90
CA ARG A 144 17.92 -2.92 -3.44
C ARG A 144 19.02 -1.97 -3.03
N ASN A 145 18.88 -1.27 -1.90
CA ASN A 145 20.01 -0.52 -1.36
C ASN A 145 21.20 -1.45 -1.06
N GLN A 146 22.41 -0.94 -1.28
CA GLN A 146 23.62 -1.70 -1.00
C GLN A 146 23.92 -1.77 0.50
N ASP A 147 23.57 -0.70 1.23
CA ASP A 147 23.79 -0.56 2.67
C ASP A 147 22.67 0.29 3.33
N LEU A 148 22.86 0.61 4.62
CA LEU A 148 21.95 1.41 5.44
C LEU A 148 22.24 2.93 5.39
N LEU A 149 23.21 3.37 4.59
CA LEU A 149 23.36 4.79 4.23
C LEU A 149 22.38 5.16 3.12
N TYR A 150 21.90 4.16 2.36
CA TYR A 150 20.91 4.30 1.30
C TYR A 150 21.38 5.18 0.13
N GLU A 151 22.69 5.31 -0.07
CA GLU A 151 23.27 6.19 -1.11
C GLU A 151 23.22 5.55 -2.50
N THR A 152 23.33 4.23 -2.56
CA THR A 152 23.38 3.47 -3.81
C THR A 152 22.40 2.31 -3.80
N TYR A 153 21.99 1.91 -5.01
CA TYR A 153 21.17 0.75 -5.28
C TYR A 153 21.96 -0.28 -6.08
N THR A 154 21.57 -1.55 -6.00
CA THR A 154 22.03 -2.59 -6.92
C THR A 154 21.55 -2.29 -8.35
N ALA A 155 22.20 -2.90 -9.34
CA ALA A 155 21.61 -2.98 -10.67
C ALA A 155 20.24 -3.70 -10.62
N PRO A 156 19.31 -3.41 -11.56
CA PRO A 156 18.05 -4.14 -11.68
C PRO A 156 18.28 -5.65 -11.86
N VAL A 157 17.55 -6.45 -11.09
CA VAL A 157 17.56 -7.92 -11.18
C VAL A 157 16.16 -8.39 -11.51
N SER A 158 16.03 -9.19 -12.57
CA SER A 158 14.77 -9.84 -12.94
C SER A 158 14.51 -11.03 -12.02
N LEU A 159 13.29 -11.11 -11.51
CA LEU A 159 12.74 -12.29 -10.83
C LEU A 159 11.96 -13.17 -11.83
N GLY A 160 11.74 -12.70 -13.07
CA GLY A 160 10.93 -13.38 -14.08
C GLY A 160 9.42 -13.15 -13.91
N GLY A 161 8.61 -14.07 -14.43
CA GLY A 161 7.14 -13.98 -14.38
C GLY A 161 6.51 -13.30 -15.60
N SER A 162 5.22 -13.01 -15.53
CA SER A 162 4.43 -12.28 -16.54
C SER A 162 3.47 -11.31 -15.84
N ILE A 163 4.02 -10.21 -15.34
CA ILE A 163 3.44 -9.22 -14.43
C ILE A 163 3.34 -7.86 -15.13
N ARG A 164 2.14 -7.28 -15.19
CA ARG A 164 1.87 -5.90 -15.65
C ARG A 164 0.97 -5.14 -14.68
N SER A 165 1.15 -5.37 -13.38
CA SER A 165 0.43 -4.66 -12.35
C SER A 165 1.37 -4.32 -11.21
N THR A 166 1.15 -3.19 -10.55
CA THR A 166 1.89 -2.78 -9.34
C THR A 166 2.00 -3.96 -8.35
N PRO A 167 3.22 -4.39 -7.97
CA PRO A 167 3.42 -5.47 -7.02
C PRO A 167 3.04 -5.04 -5.60
N SER A 168 2.84 -6.02 -4.71
CA SER A 168 2.56 -5.79 -3.28
C SER A 168 3.55 -6.55 -2.41
N PRO A 169 4.74 -5.97 -2.15
CA PRO A 169 5.77 -6.55 -1.29
C PRO A 169 5.48 -6.30 0.20
N VAL A 170 5.82 -7.27 1.05
CA VAL A 170 5.74 -7.17 2.50
C VAL A 170 6.81 -8.06 3.15
N LEU A 171 7.35 -7.63 4.30
CA LEU A 171 8.25 -8.43 5.12
C LEU A 171 7.42 -9.29 6.08
N ASP A 172 7.54 -10.61 5.99
CA ASP A 172 6.83 -11.52 6.90
C ASP A 172 7.52 -11.66 8.27
N GLY A 173 6.82 -12.25 9.23
CA GLY A 173 7.33 -12.51 10.58
C GLY A 173 8.48 -13.53 10.64
N GLY A 174 8.74 -14.25 9.54
CA GLY A 174 9.92 -15.10 9.36
C GLY A 174 11.14 -14.35 8.82
N GLY A 175 11.04 -13.03 8.60
CA GLY A 175 12.13 -12.18 8.11
C GLY A 175 12.33 -12.21 6.60
N ARG A 176 11.40 -12.81 5.84
CA ARG A 176 11.49 -12.92 4.38
C ARG A 176 10.55 -11.94 3.72
N ILE A 177 11.01 -11.29 2.65
CA ILE A 177 10.10 -10.55 1.78
C ILE A 177 9.25 -11.55 0.98
N VAL A 178 7.94 -11.33 1.00
CA VAL A 178 6.95 -11.92 0.11
C VAL A 178 6.44 -10.83 -0.82
N VAL A 179 6.36 -11.13 -2.12
CA VAL A 179 5.75 -10.25 -3.12
C VAL A 179 4.53 -10.93 -3.71
N ALA A 180 3.36 -10.34 -3.51
CA ALA A 180 2.14 -10.72 -4.19
C ALA A 180 2.01 -9.94 -5.51
N VAL A 181 1.72 -10.65 -6.60
CA VAL A 181 1.59 -10.05 -7.93
C VAL A 181 0.40 -10.62 -8.69
N LYS A 182 -0.28 -9.76 -9.45
CA LYS A 182 -1.26 -10.21 -10.45
C LYS A 182 -0.54 -10.31 -11.81
N SER A 183 -0.66 -11.46 -12.45
CA SER A 183 -0.13 -11.70 -13.79
C SER A 183 -1.00 -11.07 -14.88
N VAL A 184 -0.46 -11.06 -16.11
CA VAL A 184 -1.22 -10.71 -17.34
C VAL A 184 -2.41 -11.65 -17.55
N GLY A 185 -2.31 -12.91 -17.12
CA GLY A 185 -3.36 -13.94 -17.24
C GLY A 185 -4.41 -13.94 -16.12
N ASP A 186 -4.57 -12.84 -15.38
CA ASP A 186 -5.53 -12.73 -14.27
C ASP A 186 -5.32 -13.78 -13.16
N THR A 187 -4.06 -14.08 -12.87
CA THR A 187 -3.65 -15.04 -11.84
C THR A 187 -2.84 -14.34 -10.75
N LEU A 188 -3.13 -14.64 -9.49
CA LEU A 188 -2.32 -14.23 -8.34
C LEU A 188 -1.18 -15.22 -8.15
N TYR A 189 0.04 -14.70 -8.20
CA TYR A 189 1.24 -15.43 -7.79
C TYR A 189 1.86 -14.78 -6.56
N THR A 190 2.60 -15.60 -5.81
CA THR A 190 3.50 -15.15 -4.74
C THR A 190 4.92 -15.56 -5.09
N VAL A 191 5.88 -14.73 -4.71
CA VAL A 191 7.32 -15.01 -4.79
C VAL A 191 7.96 -14.55 -3.49
N GLN A 192 8.83 -15.37 -2.91
CA GLN A 192 9.37 -15.15 -1.57
C GLN A 192 10.89 -15.33 -1.57
N GLN A 193 11.60 -14.58 -0.73
CA GLN A 193 13.04 -14.81 -0.53
C GLN A 193 13.27 -16.23 0.01
N THR A 194 14.38 -16.87 -0.37
CA THR A 194 14.70 -18.22 0.15
C THR A 194 15.12 -18.19 1.63
N ALA A 195 15.58 -17.04 2.12
CA ALA A 195 16.02 -16.81 3.50
C ALA A 195 15.95 -15.31 3.82
N GLU A 196 16.08 -14.96 5.11
CA GLU A 196 16.13 -13.58 5.57
C GLU A 196 17.20 -12.76 4.80
N ASN A 197 16.81 -11.60 4.27
CA ASN A 197 17.68 -10.68 3.51
C ASN A 197 18.33 -11.28 2.24
N SER A 198 17.89 -12.46 1.79
CA SER A 198 18.48 -13.17 0.67
C SER A 198 18.36 -12.40 -0.66
N ALA A 199 19.36 -12.56 -1.53
CA ALA A 199 19.28 -12.11 -2.92
C ALA A 199 18.61 -13.16 -3.84
N THR A 200 18.41 -14.39 -3.35
CA THR A 200 17.76 -15.49 -4.08
C THR A 200 16.29 -15.60 -3.69
N TRP A 201 15.49 -16.03 -4.66
CA TRP A 201 14.03 -16.10 -4.58
C TRP A 201 13.55 -17.51 -4.88
N GLU A 202 12.51 -17.93 -4.18
CA GLU A 202 11.74 -19.12 -4.51
C GLU A 202 11.07 -18.96 -5.88
N PRO A 203 10.71 -20.05 -6.58
CA PRO A 203 9.89 -19.98 -7.77
C PRO A 203 8.52 -19.33 -7.49
N PHE A 204 7.95 -18.66 -8.51
CA PHE A 204 6.58 -18.16 -8.43
C PHE A 204 5.60 -19.28 -8.10
N THR A 205 4.84 -19.10 -7.04
CA THR A 205 3.83 -20.05 -6.57
C THR A 205 2.44 -19.52 -6.85
N LEU A 206 1.63 -20.33 -7.54
CA LEU A 206 0.22 -20.03 -7.81
C LEU A 206 -0.55 -19.92 -6.49
N ALA A 207 -1.21 -18.78 -6.27
CA ALA A 207 -2.05 -18.57 -5.10
C ALA A 207 -3.55 -18.54 -5.44
N SER A 208 -3.94 -17.96 -6.59
CA SER A 208 -5.34 -17.96 -7.04
C SER A 208 -5.48 -17.64 -8.53
N ASN A 209 -6.57 -18.09 -9.14
CA ASN A 209 -6.98 -17.71 -10.50
C ASN A 209 -8.14 -16.70 -10.45
N ASN A 210 -8.48 -16.09 -11.59
CA ASN A 210 -9.63 -15.18 -11.75
C ASN A 210 -9.53 -13.90 -10.91
N VAL A 211 -8.35 -13.29 -10.90
CA VAL A 211 -8.01 -12.10 -10.12
C VAL A 211 -8.15 -10.87 -11.01
N THR A 212 -8.99 -9.91 -10.63
CA THR A 212 -9.32 -8.73 -11.47
C THR A 212 -8.82 -7.40 -10.91
N SER A 213 -8.17 -7.41 -9.75
CA SER A 213 -7.44 -6.25 -9.21
C SER A 213 -5.99 -6.61 -8.94
N ARG A 214 -5.10 -5.61 -8.90
CA ARG A 214 -3.82 -5.82 -8.21
C ARG A 214 -4.08 -6.25 -6.76
N PRO A 215 -3.20 -7.08 -6.15
CA PRO A 215 -3.35 -7.48 -4.77
C PRO A 215 -3.16 -6.29 -3.81
N SER A 216 -3.58 -6.49 -2.56
CA SER A 216 -3.19 -5.70 -1.40
C SER A 216 -2.72 -6.67 -0.31
N VAL A 217 -1.67 -6.30 0.42
CA VAL A 217 -1.07 -7.14 1.46
C VAL A 217 -0.99 -6.40 2.78
N CYS A 218 -1.19 -7.14 3.87
CA CYS A 218 -0.90 -6.72 5.23
C CYS A 218 -0.47 -7.95 6.04
N LEU A 219 0.01 -7.73 7.26
CA LEU A 219 0.32 -8.81 8.20
C LEU A 219 -0.84 -9.00 9.16
N ASP A 220 -1.09 -10.24 9.58
CA ASP A 220 -1.85 -10.50 10.81
C ASP A 220 -0.98 -10.32 12.06
N ALA A 221 -1.58 -10.47 13.24
CA ALA A 221 -0.89 -10.28 14.52
C ALA A 221 0.22 -11.32 14.76
N ALA A 222 0.17 -12.48 14.10
CA ALA A 222 1.26 -13.45 14.11
C ALA A 222 2.37 -13.13 13.09
N GLY A 223 2.28 -12.02 12.36
CA GLY A 223 3.26 -11.63 11.34
C GLY A 223 3.13 -12.42 10.03
N ARG A 224 2.01 -13.12 9.80
CA ARG A 224 1.80 -13.90 8.57
C ARG A 224 1.16 -13.01 7.51
N VAL A 225 1.58 -13.21 6.26
CA VAL A 225 1.08 -12.42 5.12
C VAL A 225 -0.37 -12.76 4.83
N GLN A 226 -1.19 -11.72 4.67
CA GLN A 226 -2.58 -11.80 4.24
C GLN A 226 -2.75 -10.99 2.95
N ILE A 227 -3.16 -11.68 1.88
CA ILE A 227 -3.32 -11.11 0.54
C ILE A 227 -4.81 -11.00 0.24
N PHE A 228 -5.26 -9.80 -0.13
CA PHE A 228 -6.64 -9.52 -0.52
C PHE A 228 -6.69 -9.07 -1.98
N PHE A 229 -7.73 -9.50 -2.70
CA PHE A 229 -7.92 -9.16 -4.10
C PHE A 229 -9.39 -9.23 -4.51
N ARG A 230 -9.70 -8.63 -5.67
CA ARG A 230 -11.01 -8.72 -6.31
C ARG A 230 -11.07 -9.96 -7.22
N GLY A 231 -12.07 -10.81 -7.04
CA GLY A 231 -12.36 -11.92 -7.95
C GLY A 231 -13.08 -11.47 -9.23
N SER A 232 -13.20 -12.35 -10.22
CA SER A 232 -14.00 -12.09 -11.44
C SER A 232 -15.50 -11.99 -11.16
N ASP A 233 -15.94 -12.52 -10.01
CA ASP A 233 -17.28 -12.40 -9.42
C ASP A 233 -17.53 -11.07 -8.71
N ALA A 234 -16.59 -10.13 -8.81
CA ALA A 234 -16.60 -8.84 -8.10
C ALA A 234 -16.61 -8.95 -6.57
N ALA A 235 -16.34 -10.12 -5.99
CA ALA A 235 -16.23 -10.30 -4.55
C ALA A 235 -14.81 -10.03 -4.05
N VAL A 236 -14.69 -9.81 -2.75
CA VAL A 236 -13.42 -9.80 -2.03
C VAL A 236 -13.01 -11.24 -1.77
N TRP A 237 -11.77 -11.57 -2.11
CA TRP A 237 -11.13 -12.84 -1.83
C TRP A 237 -9.85 -12.61 -1.03
N ARG A 238 -9.49 -13.60 -0.22
CA ARG A 238 -8.29 -13.62 0.60
C ARG A 238 -7.49 -14.91 0.37
N VAL A 239 -6.17 -14.79 0.39
CA VAL A 239 -5.22 -15.89 0.55
C VAL A 239 -4.29 -15.55 1.70
N GLY A 240 -4.12 -16.48 2.65
CA GLY A 240 -3.28 -16.28 3.84
C GLY A 240 -2.08 -17.21 3.86
N GLN A 241 -0.94 -16.72 4.33
CA GLN A 241 0.28 -17.50 4.51
C GLN A 241 0.08 -18.56 5.61
N SER A 242 0.70 -19.73 5.42
CA SER A 242 0.68 -20.83 6.37
C SER A 242 1.41 -20.47 7.67
N VAL A 243 1.14 -21.23 8.73
CA VAL A 243 1.74 -21.02 10.06
C VAL A 243 3.27 -21.15 10.10
N ASN A 244 3.85 -21.85 9.13
CA ASN A 244 5.31 -22.01 8.99
C ASN A 244 5.93 -21.02 7.99
N TYR A 245 5.15 -20.06 7.46
CA TYR A 245 5.60 -19.06 6.50
C TYR A 245 6.03 -19.57 5.10
N ASP A 246 6.02 -20.87 4.84
CA ASP A 246 6.59 -21.47 3.62
C ASP A 246 5.58 -21.71 2.49
N SER A 247 4.28 -21.51 2.75
CA SER A 247 3.24 -21.71 1.74
C SER A 247 2.03 -20.81 1.97
N PHE A 248 1.07 -20.90 1.06
CA PHE A 248 -0.19 -20.18 1.14
C PHE A 248 -1.36 -21.15 1.19
N ASN A 249 -2.37 -20.82 2.01
CA ASN A 249 -3.60 -21.58 2.12
C ASN A 249 -4.49 -21.38 0.89
N ALA A 250 -5.50 -22.23 0.75
CA ALA A 250 -6.50 -22.08 -0.31
C ALA A 250 -7.22 -20.71 -0.23
N PRO A 251 -7.59 -20.11 -1.37
CA PRO A 251 -8.37 -18.87 -1.40
C PRO A 251 -9.73 -19.00 -0.71
N VAL A 252 -10.11 -17.98 0.04
CA VAL A 252 -11.41 -17.88 0.74
C VAL A 252 -12.13 -16.61 0.28
N GLN A 253 -13.40 -16.73 -0.08
CA GLN A 253 -14.26 -15.61 -0.43
C GLN A 253 -14.78 -14.93 0.85
N LEU A 254 -14.66 -13.60 0.93
CA LEU A 254 -15.21 -12.77 2.01
C LEU A 254 -16.58 -12.17 1.62
N GLY A 255 -16.98 -12.31 0.37
CA GLY A 255 -18.20 -11.71 -0.18
C GLY A 255 -18.00 -10.25 -0.57
N GLY A 256 -19.07 -9.45 -0.47
CA GLY A 256 -19.10 -8.08 -0.96
C GLY A 256 -19.22 -7.98 -2.48
N GLN A 257 -19.51 -6.78 -2.97
CA GLN A 257 -19.54 -6.45 -4.40
C GLN A 257 -18.75 -5.15 -4.59
N ILE A 258 -17.57 -5.26 -5.19
CA ILE A 258 -16.58 -4.18 -5.23
C ILE A 258 -16.25 -3.77 -6.65
N VAL A 259 -15.90 -2.50 -6.81
CA VAL A 259 -15.52 -1.89 -8.11
C VAL A 259 -14.05 -1.46 -8.13
N TRP A 260 -13.31 -1.74 -7.06
CA TRP A 260 -11.90 -1.41 -6.90
C TRP A 260 -11.15 -2.52 -6.18
N ARG A 261 -9.83 -2.37 -5.98
CA ARG A 261 -9.07 -3.27 -5.13
C ARG A 261 -9.49 -3.13 -3.65
N PRO A 262 -9.57 -4.23 -2.88
CA PRO A 262 -9.61 -4.14 -1.43
C PRO A 262 -8.26 -3.63 -0.89
N THR A 263 -8.28 -2.92 0.24
CA THR A 263 -7.09 -2.55 1.01
C THR A 263 -7.21 -3.06 2.44
N CYS A 264 -6.09 -3.32 3.11
CA CYS A 264 -6.13 -3.85 4.47
C CYS A 264 -5.09 -3.21 5.39
N GLY A 265 -5.39 -3.21 6.69
CA GLY A 265 -4.51 -2.76 7.75
C GLY A 265 -4.78 -3.52 9.04
N LEU A 266 -3.72 -3.74 9.83
CA LEU A 266 -3.83 -4.37 11.15
C LEU A 266 -4.28 -3.32 12.17
N GLY A 267 -5.40 -3.56 12.85
CA GLY A 267 -5.85 -2.72 13.95
C GLY A 267 -5.04 -2.96 15.22
N GLN A 268 -5.09 -2.00 16.17
CA GLN A 268 -4.41 -2.11 17.47
C GLN A 268 -4.85 -3.31 18.33
N ASP A 269 -6.01 -3.90 18.03
CA ASP A 269 -6.53 -5.11 18.68
C ASP A 269 -6.08 -6.41 17.99
N GLY A 270 -5.09 -6.36 17.09
CA GLY A 270 -4.54 -7.53 16.40
C GLY A 270 -5.44 -8.09 15.30
N ARG A 271 -6.55 -7.42 14.98
CA ARG A 271 -7.51 -7.87 13.95
C ARG A 271 -7.34 -7.08 12.67
N ILE A 272 -7.34 -7.77 11.54
CA ILE A 272 -7.25 -7.12 10.23
C ILE A 272 -8.57 -6.43 9.89
N ASN A 273 -8.45 -5.18 9.44
CA ASN A 273 -9.53 -4.39 8.87
C ASN A 273 -9.37 -4.37 7.35
N VAL A 274 -10.42 -4.77 6.62
CA VAL A 274 -10.44 -4.82 5.15
C VAL A 274 -11.41 -3.74 4.64
N PHE A 275 -10.88 -2.78 3.91
CA PHE A 275 -11.62 -1.65 3.35
C PHE A 275 -11.86 -1.84 1.86
N ILE A 276 -13.06 -1.48 1.40
CA ILE A 276 -13.45 -1.62 0.01
C ILE A 276 -14.21 -0.40 -0.48
N LYS A 277 -14.09 -0.16 -1.78
CA LYS A 277 -15.04 0.65 -2.54
C LYS A 277 -16.09 -0.28 -3.14
N ALA A 278 -17.30 -0.24 -2.59
CA ALA A 278 -18.40 -1.06 -3.07
C ALA A 278 -19.05 -0.47 -4.35
N THR A 279 -19.99 -1.19 -4.95
CA THR A 279 -20.71 -0.78 -6.18
C THR A 279 -21.54 0.49 -6.04
N ASP A 280 -21.91 0.86 -4.80
CA ASP A 280 -22.54 2.13 -4.45
C ASP A 280 -21.54 3.31 -4.36
N ASN A 281 -20.25 3.06 -4.66
CA ASN A 281 -19.12 3.96 -4.46
C ASN A 281 -18.86 4.39 -3.01
N ALA A 282 -19.51 3.78 -2.01
CA ALA A 282 -19.24 4.08 -0.60
C ALA A 282 -18.02 3.29 -0.08
N LEU A 283 -17.46 3.76 1.03
CA LEU A 283 -16.46 3.04 1.80
C LEU A 283 -17.17 1.99 2.67
N TRP A 284 -16.71 0.75 2.61
CA TRP A 284 -17.17 -0.31 3.52
C TRP A 284 -15.98 -0.99 4.18
N VAL A 285 -16.21 -1.56 5.37
CA VAL A 285 -15.20 -2.28 6.15
C VAL A 285 -15.72 -3.64 6.62
N ALA A 286 -14.87 -4.66 6.55
CA ALA A 286 -15.03 -5.93 7.25
C ALA A 286 -13.85 -6.13 8.20
N VAL A 287 -14.08 -6.77 9.34
CA VAL A 287 -13.04 -6.98 10.36
C VAL A 287 -12.88 -8.45 10.62
N GLN A 288 -11.65 -8.91 10.82
CA GLN A 288 -11.37 -10.25 11.27
C GLN A 288 -12.15 -10.55 12.55
N SER A 289 -12.78 -11.72 12.66
CA SER A 289 -13.66 -12.03 13.79
C SER A 289 -12.91 -12.01 15.12
N THR A 290 -11.74 -12.66 15.14
CA THR A 290 -10.78 -12.70 16.24
C THR A 290 -9.36 -12.63 15.67
N GLU A 291 -8.38 -12.37 16.52
CA GLU A 291 -6.98 -12.34 16.12
C GLU A 291 -6.58 -13.64 15.39
N ASN A 292 -5.92 -13.52 14.24
CA ASN A 292 -5.37 -14.63 13.46
C ASN A 292 -6.40 -15.63 12.87
N ASP A 293 -7.70 -15.36 13.02
CA ASP A 293 -8.81 -16.20 12.56
C ASP A 293 -9.04 -16.10 11.04
N PRO A 294 -9.47 -17.18 10.36
CA PRO A 294 -9.74 -17.11 8.93
C PRO A 294 -11.02 -16.36 8.55
N THR A 295 -11.92 -16.10 9.50
CA THR A 295 -13.26 -15.51 9.28
C THR A 295 -13.28 -14.01 9.55
N TYR A 296 -14.25 -13.35 8.91
CA TYR A 296 -14.46 -11.91 8.97
C TYR A 296 -15.94 -11.63 9.23
N THR A 297 -16.22 -10.47 9.84
CA THR A 297 -17.57 -9.91 9.90
C THR A 297 -18.10 -9.66 8.49
N GLY A 298 -19.42 -9.54 8.36
CA GLY A 298 -20.01 -8.96 7.15
C GLY A 298 -19.52 -7.52 6.93
N PHE A 299 -19.47 -7.09 5.67
CA PHE A 299 -19.10 -5.71 5.32
C PHE A 299 -20.13 -4.71 5.87
N GLN A 300 -19.63 -3.64 6.49
CA GLN A 300 -20.41 -2.55 7.07
C GLN A 300 -20.06 -1.22 6.38
N SER A 301 -21.06 -0.44 5.99
CA SER A 301 -20.85 0.82 5.25
C SER A 301 -20.41 1.95 6.17
N LEU A 302 -19.26 2.55 5.90
CA LEU A 302 -18.81 3.80 6.50
C LEU A 302 -19.35 5.04 5.74
N GLY A 303 -20.16 4.82 4.70
CA GLY A 303 -20.73 5.86 3.85
C GLY A 303 -19.68 6.54 2.96
N GLY A 304 -19.90 7.82 2.68
CA GLY A 304 -19.08 8.59 1.74
C GLY A 304 -19.37 8.26 0.27
N SER A 305 -18.67 8.95 -0.63
CA SER A 305 -18.75 8.74 -2.07
C SER A 305 -17.36 8.85 -2.68
N ILE A 306 -16.81 7.71 -3.09
CA ILE A 306 -15.42 7.56 -3.53
C ILE A 306 -15.33 7.77 -5.03
N GLY A 307 -14.38 8.62 -5.44
CA GLY A 307 -14.05 8.93 -6.83
C GLY A 307 -13.31 7.82 -7.56
N SER A 308 -12.80 8.15 -8.75
CA SER A 308 -12.16 7.22 -9.67
C SER A 308 -10.74 6.80 -9.25
N ALA A 309 -10.08 7.58 -8.40
CA ALA A 309 -8.72 7.26 -7.92
C ALA A 309 -8.73 6.31 -6.71
N GLY A 310 -9.89 5.99 -6.14
CA GLY A 310 -10.02 4.91 -5.17
C GLY A 310 -9.49 5.21 -3.76
N LEU A 311 -9.00 4.15 -3.11
CA LEU A 311 -8.57 4.10 -1.71
C LEU A 311 -7.05 3.94 -1.60
N GLY A 312 -6.44 4.62 -0.64
CA GLY A 312 -5.08 4.35 -0.20
C GLY A 312 -5.00 3.12 0.70
N VAL A 313 -3.78 2.64 0.93
CA VAL A 313 -3.51 1.63 1.96
C VAL A 313 -3.71 2.31 3.34
N PRO A 314 -4.48 1.71 4.27
CA PRO A 314 -4.64 2.25 5.62
C PRO A 314 -3.30 2.37 6.35
N ILE A 315 -3.20 3.34 7.24
CA ILE A 315 -2.04 3.54 8.10
C ILE A 315 -2.49 3.71 9.55
N LEU A 316 -1.65 3.33 10.51
CA LEU A 316 -1.85 3.68 11.92
C LEU A 316 -1.21 5.05 12.17
N ASN A 317 -1.89 5.94 12.88
CA ASN A 317 -1.29 7.18 13.38
C ASN A 317 -0.43 6.90 14.65
N GLU A 318 0.12 7.95 15.25
CA GLU A 318 0.92 7.88 16.48
C GLU A 318 0.19 7.26 17.68
N GLU A 319 -1.15 7.26 17.67
CA GLU A 319 -2.01 6.70 18.72
C GLU A 319 -2.50 5.27 18.39
N ASN A 320 -1.98 4.65 17.33
CA ASN A 320 -2.42 3.35 16.81
C ASN A 320 -3.90 3.32 16.37
N LEU A 321 -4.41 4.45 15.87
CA LEU A 321 -5.73 4.55 15.24
C LEU A 321 -5.61 4.46 13.72
N LEU A 322 -6.50 3.67 13.10
CA LEU A 322 -6.50 3.50 11.64
C LEU A 322 -6.98 4.77 10.93
N TYR A 323 -6.18 5.21 9.95
CA TYR A 323 -6.47 6.28 9.01
C TYR A 323 -6.65 5.68 7.61
N VAL A 324 -7.74 6.04 6.94
CA VAL A 324 -8.06 5.61 5.58
C VAL A 324 -8.25 6.85 4.70
N PHE A 325 -7.37 7.00 3.73
CA PHE A 325 -7.39 8.10 2.78
C PHE A 325 -8.02 7.68 1.46
N LEU A 326 -8.83 8.56 0.86
CA LEU A 326 -9.48 8.29 -0.41
C LEU A 326 -9.76 9.55 -1.22
N GLN A 327 -10.01 9.40 -2.52
CA GLN A 327 -10.50 10.48 -3.36
C GLN A 327 -12.02 10.59 -3.25
N GLY A 328 -12.55 11.79 -3.02
CA GLY A 328 -13.99 12.05 -3.11
C GLY A 328 -14.51 12.07 -4.55
N SER A 329 -15.78 11.71 -4.77
CA SER A 329 -16.39 11.65 -6.11
C SER A 329 -16.71 13.00 -6.75
N GLY A 330 -16.55 14.11 -6.00
CA GLY A 330 -16.85 15.46 -6.48
C GLY A 330 -15.90 15.92 -7.60
N THR A 331 -16.30 16.98 -8.32
CA THR A 331 -15.48 17.58 -9.40
C THR A 331 -14.15 18.12 -8.89
N ALA A 332 -14.08 18.55 -7.63
CA ALA A 332 -12.85 18.97 -6.97
C ALA A 332 -11.85 17.82 -6.81
N ARG A 333 -12.31 16.56 -6.72
CA ARG A 333 -11.47 15.38 -6.47
C ARG A 333 -10.63 15.52 -5.19
N ASP A 334 -11.26 16.07 -4.15
CA ASP A 334 -10.64 16.28 -2.85
C ASP A 334 -10.09 14.96 -2.26
N LEU A 335 -9.02 15.08 -1.48
CA LEU A 335 -8.59 14.05 -0.58
C LEU A 335 -9.51 14.04 0.65
N TRP A 336 -10.06 12.88 1.00
CA TRP A 336 -10.84 12.67 2.21
C TRP A 336 -10.14 11.70 3.14
N LEU A 337 -10.31 11.93 4.44
CA LEU A 337 -9.85 11.04 5.51
C LEU A 337 -11.06 10.54 6.30
N GLN A 338 -11.10 9.22 6.47
CA GLN A 338 -11.91 8.56 7.49
C GLN A 338 -10.96 7.93 8.51
N ARG A 339 -11.18 8.18 9.80
CA ARG A 339 -10.28 7.73 10.87
C ARG A 339 -11.02 7.13 12.05
N GLN A 340 -10.38 6.20 12.73
CA GLN A 340 -10.79 5.79 14.06
C GLN A 340 -10.55 6.91 15.08
N THR A 341 -11.36 6.92 16.14
CA THR A 341 -11.25 7.78 17.33
C THR A 341 -11.62 6.97 18.57
N PHE A 342 -11.08 7.31 19.73
CA PHE A 342 -11.51 6.71 21.00
C PHE A 342 -12.97 7.08 21.32
N VAL A 343 -13.67 6.19 22.03
CA VAL A 343 -15.07 6.37 22.47
C VAL A 343 -15.17 7.26 23.70
#